data_AF-A0A2S2PTH7-F1
#
_entry.id   AF-A0A2S2PTH7-F1
#
_cell.length_a   1.000
_cell.length_b   1.000
_cell.length_c   1.000
_cell.angle_alpha   90.00
_cell.angle_beta   90.00
_cell.angle_gamma   90.00
#
_symmetry.space_group_name_H-M   'P 1'
#
loop_
_entity.id
_entity.type
_entity.pdbx_description
1 polymer ?
#
loop_
_entity_poly.entity_id
_entity_poly.type
_entity_poly.pdbx_seq_one_letter_code
_entity_poly.pdbx_strand_id
1 'polypeptide(L)'
;MVAGIYSHEIMNALQKHLLFPQEIEAAQKNIARQSLGHTYTDQGLRLQGLIDENTIGKMVENKLHKMWGWFTTLGTFVSGLLGIFFITKIITSILNTGLNISLLYQTFG
;
A
#
# COMPACT_ATOMS: atom_id res chain seq x y z
N MET A 1 -24.57 29.69 -16.96
CA MET A 1 -24.65 30.97 -16.23
C MET A 1 -24.72 30.65 -14.75
N VAL A 2 -23.62 30.86 -14.00
CA VAL A 2 -23.63 30.76 -12.52
C VAL A 2 -23.53 32.19 -12.01
N ALA A 3 -24.66 32.77 -11.64
CA ALA A 3 -24.78 34.14 -11.15
C ALA A 3 -24.87 34.19 -9.61
N GLY A 4 -24.21 33.26 -8.92
CA GLY A 4 -24.24 33.16 -7.46
C GLY A 4 -22.86 32.81 -6.90
N ILE A 5 -22.53 33.41 -5.76
CA ILE A 5 -21.29 33.19 -4.99
C ILE A 5 -21.20 31.76 -4.42
N TYR A 6 -22.29 30.98 -4.55
CA TYR A 6 -22.41 29.62 -4.07
C TYR A 6 -22.49 28.65 -5.25
N SER A 7 -21.64 27.62 -5.22
CA SER A 7 -21.72 26.52 -6.18
C SER A 7 -22.96 25.66 -5.91
N HIS A 8 -23.43 24.92 -6.92
CA HIS A 8 -24.53 23.97 -6.76
C HIS A 8 -24.28 22.94 -5.65
N GLU A 9 -23.02 22.56 -5.46
CA GLU A 9 -22.60 21.64 -4.40
C GLU A 9 -22.82 22.23 -3.01
N ILE A 10 -22.42 23.50 -2.79
CA ILE A 10 -22.63 24.19 -1.51
C ILE A 10 -24.12 24.35 -1.21
N MET A 11 -24.92 24.67 -2.24
CA MET A 11 -26.37 24.81 -2.08
C MET A 11 -27.04 23.49 -1.68
N ASN A 12 -26.65 22.37 -2.31
CA ASN A 12 -27.15 21.05 -1.96
C ASN A 12 -26.71 20.60 -0.56
N ALA A 13 -25.45 20.87 -0.18
CA ALA A 13 -24.96 20.57 1.16
C ALA A 13 -25.74 21.34 2.24
N LEU A 14 -26.00 22.63 2.01
CA LEU A 14 -26.80 23.46 2.90
C LEU A 14 -28.25 22.98 2.99
N GLN A 15 -28.88 22.69 1.85
CA GLN A 15 -30.25 22.16 1.81
C GLN A 15 -30.36 20.84 2.59
N LYS A 16 -29.41 19.93 2.41
CA LYS A 16 -29.41 18.64 3.13
C LYS A 16 -29.23 18.82 4.63
N HIS A 17 -28.37 19.76 5.04
CA HIS A 17 -28.16 20.09 6.45
C HIS A 17 -29.42 20.72 7.09
N LEU A 18 -30.15 21.54 6.34
CA LEU A 18 -31.42 22.14 6.80
C LEU A 18 -32.56 21.12 6.89
N LEU A 19 -32.61 20.14 5.97
CA LEU A 19 -33.67 19.12 5.94
C LEU A 19 -33.50 18.08 7.06
N PHE A 20 -32.26 17.76 7.45
CA PHE A 20 -31.97 16.67 8.40
C PHE A 20 -30.88 17.04 9.44
N PRO A 21 -30.99 18.17 10.16
CA PRO A 21 -29.92 18.61 11.07
C PRO A 21 -29.70 17.61 12.22
N GLN A 22 -30.80 17.13 12.83
CA GLN A 22 -30.76 16.20 13.96
C GLN A 22 -30.26 14.80 13.57
N GLU A 23 -30.59 14.31 12.37
CA GLU A 23 -30.17 12.99 11.92
C GLU A 23 -28.67 12.94 11.59
N ILE A 24 -28.13 14.01 11.00
CA ILE A 24 -26.70 14.12 10.70
C ILE A 24 -25.89 14.16 12.00
N GLU A 25 -26.32 14.96 12.99
CA GLU A 25 -25.65 15.03 14.29
C GLU A 25 -25.74 13.69 15.05
N ALA A 26 -26.92 13.04 15.04
CA ALA A 26 -27.10 11.74 15.67
C ALA A 26 -26.21 10.67 15.01
N ALA A 27 -26.13 10.65 13.68
CA ALA A 27 -25.24 9.76 12.94
C ALA A 27 -23.77 10.01 13.29
N GLN A 28 -23.32 11.27 13.27
CA GLN A 28 -21.94 11.62 13.66
C GLN A 28 -21.61 11.21 15.09
N LYS A 29 -22.52 11.47 16.03
CA LYS A 29 -22.37 11.08 17.44
C LYS A 29 -22.35 9.57 17.62
N ASN A 30 -23.15 8.83 16.86
CA ASN A 30 -23.14 7.37 16.85
C ASN A 30 -21.83 6.81 16.30
N ILE A 31 -21.29 7.39 15.21
CA ILE A 31 -19.97 7.03 14.67
C ILE A 31 -18.87 7.27 15.72
N ALA A 32 -18.87 8.43 16.37
CA ALA A 32 -17.92 8.75 17.42
C ALA A 32 -18.01 7.79 18.61
N ARG A 33 -19.23 7.49 19.09
CA ARG A 33 -19.45 6.51 20.17
C ARG A 33 -18.97 5.11 19.79
N GLN A 34 -19.26 4.68 18.57
CA GLN A 34 -18.85 3.38 18.06
C GLN A 34 -17.34 3.26 17.93
N SER A 35 -16.66 4.31 17.46
CA SER A 35 -15.19 4.38 17.40
C SER A 35 -14.53 4.34 18.78
N LEU A 36 -15.22 4.81 19.82
CA LEU A 36 -14.76 4.79 21.20
C LEU A 36 -15.14 3.49 21.95
N GLY A 37 -15.79 2.53 21.27
CA GLY A 37 -16.23 1.26 21.87
C GLY A 37 -17.46 1.37 22.77
N HIS A 38 -18.17 2.50 22.75
CA HIS A 38 -19.40 2.68 23.49
C HIS A 38 -20.61 2.10 22.73
N THR A 39 -21.67 1.76 23.49
CA THR A 39 -22.96 1.38 22.91
C THR A 39 -23.47 2.51 22.01
N TYR A 40 -24.00 2.16 20.83
CA TYR A 40 -24.52 3.10 19.85
C TYR A 40 -25.97 2.77 19.52
N THR A 41 -26.73 3.75 19.05
CA THR A 41 -28.12 3.52 18.61
C THR A 41 -28.10 3.01 17.17
N ASP A 42 -28.75 1.88 16.90
CA ASP A 42 -28.78 1.29 15.56
C ASP A 42 -29.65 2.15 14.63
N GLN A 43 -28.99 2.97 13.82
CA GLN A 43 -29.60 3.89 12.86
C GLN A 43 -29.36 3.41 11.42
N GLY A 44 -29.07 2.11 11.23
CA GLY A 44 -28.77 1.49 9.94
C GLY A 44 -27.30 1.57 9.52
N LEU A 45 -26.48 2.36 10.21
CA LEU A 45 -25.03 2.47 9.99
C LEU A 45 -24.28 1.47 10.89
N ARG A 46 -24.06 0.25 10.37
CA ARG A 46 -23.31 -0.80 11.08
C ARG A 46 -21.81 -0.73 10.73
N LEU A 47 -21.07 0.21 11.32
CA LEU A 47 -19.60 0.24 11.14
C LEU A 47 -18.88 -0.82 11.98
N GLN A 48 -19.57 -1.47 12.91
CA GLN A 48 -18.95 -2.45 13.81
C GLN A 48 -18.25 -3.58 13.05
N GLY A 49 -18.81 -4.08 11.95
CA GLY A 49 -18.14 -5.12 11.15
C GLY A 49 -16.93 -4.62 10.34
N LEU A 50 -16.86 -3.31 10.05
CA LEU A 50 -15.77 -2.69 9.30
C LEU A 50 -14.62 -2.24 10.21
N ILE A 51 -14.94 -1.85 11.44
CA ILE A 51 -14.01 -1.36 12.47
C ILE A 51 -13.65 -2.49 13.46
N ASP A 52 -14.27 -3.67 13.32
CA ASP A 52 -13.93 -4.83 14.14
C ASP A 52 -12.46 -5.19 13.97
N GLU A 53 -11.77 -5.36 15.08
CA GLU A 53 -10.33 -5.63 15.13
C GLU A 53 -9.99 -6.90 14.34
N ASN A 54 -10.89 -7.89 14.34
CA ASN A 54 -10.72 -9.13 13.60
C ASN A 54 -10.85 -8.94 12.08
N THR A 55 -11.80 -8.10 11.62
CA THR A 55 -11.96 -7.77 10.20
C THR A 55 -10.77 -6.95 9.68
N ILE A 56 -10.34 -5.93 10.44
CA ILE A 56 -9.18 -5.12 10.09
C ILE A 56 -7.92 -5.99 10.10
N GLY A 57 -7.70 -6.79 11.13
CA GLY A 57 -6.56 -7.70 11.24
C GLY A 57 -6.45 -8.63 10.05
N LYS A 58 -7.54 -9.31 9.69
CA LYS A 58 -7.60 -10.19 8.51
C LYS A 58 -7.39 -9.44 7.19
N MET A 59 -7.92 -8.22 7.06
CA MET A 59 -7.71 -7.42 5.85
C MET A 59 -6.24 -7.00 5.71
N VAL A 60 -5.62 -6.57 6.80
CA VAL A 60 -4.21 -6.18 6.86
C VAL A 60 -3.32 -7.38 6.56
N GLU A 61 -3.55 -8.52 7.22
CA GLU A 61 -2.81 -9.76 6.99
C GLU A 61 -2.87 -10.22 5.54
N ASN A 62 -4.06 -10.26 4.95
CA ASN A 62 -4.23 -10.65 3.54
C ASN A 62 -3.51 -9.69 2.57
N LYS A 63 -3.57 -8.38 2.84
CA LYS A 63 -2.86 -7.38 2.01
C LYS A 63 -1.34 -7.50 2.16
N LEU A 64 -0.85 -7.65 3.38
CA LEU A 64 0.57 -7.84 3.68
C LEU A 64 1.10 -9.13 3.05
N HIS A 65 0.39 -10.24 3.21
CA HIS A 65 0.78 -11.51 2.61
C HIS A 65 0.82 -11.43 1.09
N LYS A 66 -0.17 -10.80 0.47
CA LYS A 66 -0.19 -10.58 -0.99
C LYS A 66 0.96 -9.70 -1.46
N MET A 67 1.24 -8.61 -0.74
CA MET A 67 2.36 -7.72 -1.04
C MET A 67 3.71 -8.44 -0.87
N TRP A 68 3.85 -9.21 0.21
CA TRP A 68 5.04 -10.00 0.49
C TRP A 68 5.29 -11.05 -0.59
N GLY A 69 4.25 -11.78 -1.01
CA GLY A 69 4.34 -12.75 -2.10
C GLY A 69 4.77 -12.14 -3.44
N TRP A 70 4.29 -10.94 -3.76
CA TRP A 70 4.74 -10.21 -4.96
C TRP A 70 6.20 -9.76 -4.83
N PHE A 71 6.58 -9.22 -3.67
CA PHE A 71 7.95 -8.79 -3.41
C PHE A 71 8.95 -9.95 -3.50
N THR A 72 8.64 -11.10 -2.89
CA THR A 72 9.50 -12.28 -2.94
C THR A 72 9.61 -12.84 -4.34
N THR A 73 8.51 -12.91 -5.09
CA THR A 73 8.54 -13.38 -6.49
C THR A 73 9.44 -12.51 -7.38
N LEU A 74 9.35 -11.19 -7.23
CA LEU A 74 10.25 -10.25 -7.91
C LEU A 74 11.70 -10.44 -7.46
N GLY A 75 11.93 -10.56 -6.14
CA GLY A 75 13.26 -10.78 -5.56
C GLY A 75 13.91 -12.05 -6.08
N THR A 76 13.17 -13.16 -6.16
CA THR A 76 13.67 -14.44 -6.69
C THR A 76 14.01 -14.33 -8.17
N PHE A 77 13.19 -13.65 -8.97
CA PHE A 77 13.47 -13.43 -10.39
C PHE A 77 14.74 -12.60 -10.60
N VAL A 78 14.87 -11.47 -9.89
CA VAL A 78 16.04 -10.60 -9.97
C VAL A 78 17.29 -11.29 -9.44
N SER A 79 17.17 -12.06 -8.36
CA SER A 79 18.28 -12.84 -7.81
C SER A 79 18.78 -13.88 -8.80
N GLY A 80 17.89 -14.56 -9.53
CA GLY A 80 18.25 -15.48 -10.61
C GLY A 80 19.05 -14.79 -11.72
N LEU A 81 18.58 -13.63 -12.19
CA LEU A 81 19.27 -12.84 -13.21
C LEU A 81 20.65 -12.35 -12.73
N LEU A 82 20.72 -11.84 -11.49
CA LEU A 82 21.97 -11.40 -10.89
C LEU A 82 22.95 -12.58 -10.72
N GLY A 83 22.47 -13.75 -10.33
CA GLY A 83 23.30 -14.95 -10.22
C GLY A 83 24.02 -15.28 -11.54
N ILE A 84 23.28 -15.29 -12.65
CA ILE A 84 23.85 -15.52 -13.99
C ILE A 84 24.86 -14.41 -14.34
N PHE A 85 24.52 -13.15 -14.09
CA PHE A 85 25.42 -12.02 -14.31
C PHE A 85 26.72 -12.15 -13.50
N PHE A 86 26.66 -12.52 -12.23
CA PHE A 86 27.84 -12.71 -11.39
C PHE A 86 28.71 -13.87 -11.88
N ILE A 87 28.12 -15.01 -12.25
CA ILE A 87 28.87 -16.16 -12.78
C ILE A 87 29.65 -15.75 -14.05
N THR A 88 28.99 -15.08 -14.99
CA THR A 88 29.66 -14.60 -16.21
C THR A 88 30.78 -13.61 -15.92
N LYS A 89 30.58 -12.70 -14.95
CA LYS A 89 31.62 -11.77 -14.50
C LYS A 89 32.80 -12.48 -13.84
N ILE A 90 32.56 -13.51 -13.02
CA ILE A 90 33.61 -14.29 -12.37
C ILE A 90 34.47 -15.00 -13.41
N ILE A 91 33.85 -15.69 -14.38
CA ILE A 91 34.59 -16.39 -15.46
C ILE A 91 35.44 -15.39 -16.24
N THR A 92 34.86 -14.27 -16.65
CA THR A 92 35.57 -13.22 -17.39
C THR A 92 36.74 -12.65 -16.57
N SER A 93 36.54 -12.46 -15.26
CA SER A 93 37.59 -11.98 -14.35
C SER A 93 38.76 -12.95 -14.27
N ILE A 94 38.48 -14.26 -14.17
CA ILE A 94 39.52 -15.30 -14.12
C ILE A 94 40.31 -15.33 -15.43
N LEU A 95 39.63 -15.30 -16.57
CA LEU A 95 40.27 -15.29 -17.89
C LEU A 95 41.18 -14.07 -18.07
N ASN A 96 40.67 -12.87 -17.77
CA ASN A 96 41.46 -11.64 -17.86
C ASN A 96 42.67 -11.66 -16.91
N THR A 97 42.50 -12.19 -15.71
CA THR A 97 43.60 -12.33 -14.73
C THR A 97 44.65 -13.31 -15.23
N GLY A 98 44.23 -14.47 -15.75
CA GLY A 98 45.13 -15.49 -16.31
C GLY A 98 45.88 -14.98 -17.53
N LEU A 99 45.19 -14.29 -18.45
CA LEU A 99 45.81 -13.65 -19.61
C LEU A 99 46.83 -12.58 -19.19
N ASN A 100 46.48 -11.72 -18.24
CA ASN A 100 47.39 -10.70 -17.73
C ASN A 100 48.63 -11.32 -17.08
N ILE A 101 48.48 -12.37 -16.27
CA ILE A 101 49.62 -13.08 -15.66
C ILE A 101 50.49 -13.73 -16.74
N SER A 102 49.88 -14.39 -17.73
CA SER A 102 50.61 -15.02 -18.83
C SER A 102 51.39 -14.00 -19.67
N LEU A 103 50.81 -12.83 -19.94
CA LEU A 103 51.49 -11.72 -20.60
C LEU A 103 52.65 -11.18 -19.77
N LEU A 104 52.45 -11.04 -18.45
CA LEU A 104 53.49 -10.58 -17.54
C LEU A 104 54.69 -11.55 -17.54
N TYR A 105 54.42 -12.85 -17.46
CA TYR A 105 55.43 -13.91 -17.51
C TYR A 105 56.19 -13.91 -18.84
N GLN A 106 55.49 -13.82 -19.97
CA GLN A 106 56.14 -13.73 -21.28
C GLN A 106 57.00 -12.47 -21.46
N THR A 107 56.62 -11.36 -20.84
CA THR A 107 57.31 -10.07 -21.00
C THR A 107 58.51 -9.92 -20.06
N PHE A 108 58.41 -10.45 -18.83
CA PHE A 108 59.40 -10.20 -17.77
C PHE A 108 60.11 -11.45 -17.25
N GLY A 109 59.70 -12.66 -17.66
CA GLY A 109 60.34 -13.92 -17.29
C GLY A 109 59.49 -14.82 -16.42
#